data_AF-A0A3B8SS22-F1
#
_entry.id   AF-A0A3B8SS22-F1
#
_cell.length_a   1.000
_cell.length_b   1.000
_cell.length_c   1.000
_cell.angle_alpha   90.00
_cell.angle_beta   90.00
_cell.angle_gamma   90.00
#
_symmetry.space_group_name_H-M   'P 1'
#
loop_
_entity.id
_entity.type
_entity.pdbx_description
1 polymer ?
#
loop_
_entity_poly.entity_id
_entity_poly.type
_entity_poly.pdbx_seq_one_letter_code
_entity_poly.pdbx_strand_id
1 'polypeptide(L)'
;MEPTLTGLAERIDLIVAGTDTFFLLMGAILVLFMHAGFAFLEVGTVRHKNQVNALVKILTDFGVSTLAYFFIGYQVAYATGFLVGADQMMDGNGFALVKFFFLLTFAAAIPAIISGGIAERAKFWPMMVANVVIVALIYPLFEGMIW
;
A
#
# COMPACT_ATOMS: atom_id res chain seq x y z
N MET A 1 13.87 -36.69 23.69
CA MET A 1 14.11 -35.39 24.35
C MET A 1 12.74 -34.82 24.63
N GLU A 2 12.37 -34.73 25.90
CA GLU A 2 11.07 -34.19 26.34
C GLU A 2 10.87 -32.79 25.76
N PRO A 3 9.67 -32.44 25.25
CA PRO A 3 9.36 -31.06 24.92
C PRO A 3 9.37 -30.27 26.22
N THR A 4 10.45 -29.51 26.47
CA THR A 4 10.48 -28.56 27.57
C THR A 4 9.39 -27.51 27.32
N LEU A 5 8.70 -27.08 28.38
CA LEU A 5 7.64 -26.07 28.28
C LEU A 5 8.11 -24.80 27.53
N THR A 6 9.39 -24.46 27.66
CA THR A 6 10.07 -23.39 26.93
C THR A 6 10.14 -23.63 25.42
N GLY A 7 10.48 -24.84 24.99
CA GLY A 7 10.52 -25.18 23.56
C GLY A 7 9.12 -25.26 22.92
N LEU A 8 8.09 -25.55 23.71
CA LEU A 8 6.69 -25.45 23.25
C LEU A 8 6.25 -24.00 23.11
N ALA A 9 6.56 -23.14 24.09
CA ALA A 9 6.24 -21.72 24.04
C ALA A 9 6.86 -21.04 22.81
N GLU A 10 8.15 -21.27 22.54
CA GLU A 10 8.84 -20.71 21.37
C GLU A 10 8.18 -21.13 20.05
N ARG A 11 7.76 -22.40 19.93
CA ARG A 11 7.04 -22.89 18.74
C ARG A 11 5.67 -22.24 18.57
N ILE A 12 4.96 -21.98 19.67
CA ILE A 12 3.68 -21.29 19.64
C ILE A 12 3.89 -19.84 19.17
N ASP A 13 4.88 -19.14 19.72
CA ASP A 13 5.18 -17.76 19.34
C ASP A 13 5.52 -17.62 17.85
N LEU A 14 6.30 -18.56 17.30
CA LEU A 14 6.61 -18.62 15.87
C LEU A 14 5.36 -18.80 15.00
N ILE A 15 4.43 -19.67 15.42
CA ILE A 15 3.17 -19.92 14.71
C ILE A 15 2.26 -18.69 14.79
N VAL A 16 2.19 -18.03 15.94
CA VAL A 16 1.39 -16.81 16.11
C VAL A 16 1.92 -15.72 15.19
N ALA A 17 3.23 -15.43 15.20
CA ALA A 17 3.83 -14.43 14.33
C ALA A 17 3.61 -14.71 12.84
N GLY A 18 3.71 -15.98 12.42
CA GLY A 18 3.41 -16.38 11.04
C GLY A 18 1.94 -16.21 10.66
N THR A 19 1.03 -16.50 11.61
CA THR A 19 -0.41 -16.38 11.43
C THR A 19 -0.84 -14.92 11.34
N ASP A 20 -0.30 -14.05 12.19
CA ASP A 20 -0.56 -12.61 12.17
C ASP A 20 -0.09 -11.98 10.85
N THR A 21 1.10 -12.38 10.39
CA THR A 21 1.63 -11.94 9.10
C THR A 21 0.75 -12.40 7.94
N PHE A 22 0.30 -13.67 7.96
CA PHE A 22 -0.60 -14.20 6.95
C PHE A 22 -1.95 -13.45 6.94
N PHE A 23 -2.53 -13.21 8.10
CA PHE A 23 -3.80 -12.49 8.23
C PHE A 23 -3.68 -11.06 7.67
N LEU A 24 -2.60 -10.35 8.02
CA LEU A 24 -2.35 -9.01 7.50
C LEU A 24 -2.14 -9.00 5.97
N LEU A 25 -1.44 -10.00 5.44
CA LEU A 25 -1.22 -10.16 3.99
C LEU A 25 -2.54 -10.40 3.25
N MET A 26 -3.42 -11.24 3.79
CA MET A 26 -4.76 -11.44 3.23
C MET A 26 -5.54 -10.13 3.23
N GLY A 27 -5.49 -9.36 4.33
CA GLY A 27 -6.05 -8.01 4.38
C GLY A 27 -5.48 -7.10 3.29
N ALA A 28 -4.16 -7.07 3.11
CA ALA A 28 -3.50 -6.23 2.10
C ALA A 28 -3.92 -6.59 0.68
N ILE A 29 -4.06 -7.89 0.38
CA ILE A 29 -4.55 -8.36 -0.93
C ILE A 29 -5.99 -7.90 -1.18
N LEU A 30 -6.86 -7.99 -0.18
CA LEU A 30 -8.25 -7.51 -0.31
C LEU A 30 -8.31 -6.00 -0.57
N VAL A 31 -7.45 -5.21 0.08
CA VAL A 31 -7.36 -3.77 -0.15
C VAL A 31 -6.72 -3.47 -1.51
N LEU A 32 -5.76 -4.28 -1.99
CA LEU A 32 -5.27 -4.18 -3.36
C LEU A 32 -6.40 -4.36 -4.38
N PHE A 33 -7.30 -5.33 -4.18
CA PHE A 33 -8.48 -5.52 -5.06
C PHE A 33 -9.41 -4.30 -5.11
N MET A 34 -9.39 -3.42 -4.11
CA MET A 34 -10.10 -2.13 -4.16
C MET A 34 -9.61 -1.25 -5.32
N HIS A 35 -8.33 -1.33 -5.71
CA HIS A 35 -7.79 -0.56 -6.83
C HIS A 35 -8.33 -1.07 -8.17
N ALA A 36 -8.51 -2.39 -8.30
CA ALA A 36 -9.23 -2.96 -9.43
C ALA A 36 -10.71 -2.49 -9.44
N GLY A 37 -11.32 -2.39 -8.25
CA GLY A 37 -12.65 -1.79 -8.09
C GLY A 37 -12.72 -0.34 -8.59
N PHE A 38 -11.78 0.52 -8.18
CA PHE A 38 -11.69 1.89 -8.67
C PHE A 38 -11.46 1.95 -10.18
N ALA A 39 -10.62 1.07 -10.72
CA ALA A 39 -10.39 0.96 -12.16
C ALA A 39 -11.71 0.71 -12.92
N PHE A 40 -12.50 -0.26 -12.47
CA PHE A 40 -13.76 -0.57 -13.14
C PHE A 40 -14.84 0.49 -12.93
N LEU A 41 -14.90 1.12 -11.75
CA LEU A 41 -15.81 2.24 -11.50
C LEU A 41 -15.49 3.46 -12.37
N GLU A 42 -14.21 3.85 -12.48
CA GLU A 42 -13.82 5.00 -13.30
C GLU A 42 -14.02 4.69 -14.80
N VAL A 43 -13.59 3.53 -15.28
CA VAL A 43 -13.79 3.12 -16.68
C VAL A 43 -15.28 2.99 -17.04
N GLY A 44 -16.11 2.54 -16.10
CA GLY A 44 -17.55 2.39 -16.29
C GLY A 44 -18.33 3.71 -16.29
N THR A 45 -17.77 4.78 -15.71
CA THR A 45 -18.44 6.09 -15.58
C THR A 45 -18.01 7.10 -16.64
N VAL A 46 -16.88 6.86 -17.33
CA VAL A 46 -16.41 7.72 -18.43
C VAL A 46 -16.95 7.29 -19.80
N ARG A 47 -16.90 8.20 -20.78
CA ARG A 47 -17.30 7.89 -22.16
C ARG A 47 -16.31 6.89 -22.79
N HIS A 48 -16.81 6.07 -23.72
CA HIS A 48 -16.01 5.04 -24.42
C HIS A 48 -14.66 5.55 -24.95
N LYS A 49 -14.62 6.74 -25.55
CA LYS A 49 -13.39 7.36 -26.08
C LYS A 49 -12.30 7.63 -25.03
N ASN A 50 -12.66 7.68 -23.75
CA ASN A 50 -11.79 8.02 -22.63
C ASN A 50 -11.47 6.83 -21.72
N GLN A 51 -12.03 5.65 -21.96
CA GLN A 51 -11.89 4.48 -21.08
C GLN A 51 -10.44 4.01 -20.92
N VAL A 52 -9.68 3.94 -22.02
CA VAL A 52 -8.26 3.56 -21.97
C VAL A 52 -7.46 4.57 -21.15
N ASN A 53 -7.74 5.87 -21.31
CA ASN A 53 -7.07 6.92 -20.55
C ASN A 53 -7.38 6.83 -19.04
N ALA A 54 -8.61 6.51 -18.66
CA ALA A 54 -8.98 6.29 -17.26
C ALA A 54 -8.26 5.06 -16.67
N LEU A 55 -8.22 3.94 -17.39
CA LEU A 55 -7.54 2.73 -16.92
C LEU A 55 -6.03 2.94 -16.73
N VAL A 56 -5.37 3.57 -17.71
CA VAL A 56 -3.94 3.86 -17.65
C VAL A 56 -3.60 4.77 -16.47
N LYS A 57 -4.46 5.74 -16.14
CA LYS A 57 -4.27 6.62 -14.98
C LYS A 57 -4.22 5.82 -13.69
N ILE A 58 -5.21 4.97 -13.43
CA ILE A 58 -5.27 4.19 -12.18
C ILE A 58 -4.08 3.23 -12.05
N LEU A 59 -3.70 2.55 -13.13
CA LEU A 59 -2.52 1.65 -13.10
C LEU A 59 -1.22 2.41 -12.86
N THR A 60 -1.05 3.56 -13.53
CA THR A 60 0.16 4.36 -13.37
C THR A 60 0.21 5.01 -11.98
N ASP A 61 -0.93 5.49 -11.48
CA ASP A 61 -1.04 6.08 -10.14
C ASP A 61 -0.65 5.05 -9.07
N PHE A 62 -1.10 3.80 -9.18
CA PHE A 62 -0.68 2.76 -8.23
C PHE A 62 0.83 2.50 -8.26
N GLY A 63 1.42 2.37 -9.45
CA GLY A 63 2.86 2.15 -9.61
C GLY A 63 3.70 3.31 -9.09
N VAL A 64 3.32 4.54 -9.42
CA VAL A 64 4.02 5.75 -8.96
C VAL A 64 3.84 5.95 -7.45
N SER A 65 2.64 5.70 -6.92
CA SER A 65 2.36 5.74 -5.48
C SER A 65 3.22 4.73 -4.71
N THR A 66 3.42 3.53 -5.28
CA THR A 66 4.31 2.51 -4.72
C THR A 66 5.72 3.04 -4.53
N LEU A 67 6.30 3.66 -5.55
CA LEU A 67 7.65 4.24 -5.47
C LEU A 67 7.71 5.42 -4.49
N ALA A 68 6.74 6.34 -4.57
CA ALA A 68 6.68 7.53 -3.72
C ALA A 68 6.56 7.18 -2.23
N TYR A 69 5.68 6.22 -1.91
CA TYR A 69 5.47 5.76 -0.55
C TYR A 69 6.65 4.92 -0.04
N PHE A 70 7.26 4.08 -0.87
CA PHE A 70 8.42 3.27 -0.49
C PHE A 70 9.64 4.13 -0.11
N PHE A 71 10.00 5.11 -0.94
CA PHE A 71 11.22 5.90 -0.73
C PHE A 71 11.04 7.05 0.26
N ILE A 72 9.84 7.61 0.36
CA ILE A 72 9.59 8.84 1.15
C ILE A 72 8.46 8.60 2.15
N GLY A 73 7.28 8.20 1.67
CA GLY A 73 6.07 8.22 2.50
C GLY A 73 6.17 7.39 3.78
N TYR A 74 6.63 6.15 3.70
CA TYR A 74 6.74 5.28 4.88
C TYR A 74 7.75 5.83 5.90
N GLN A 75 8.82 6.47 5.45
CA GLN A 75 9.78 7.14 6.33
C GLN A 75 9.15 8.34 7.03
N VAL A 76 8.27 9.08 6.34
CA VAL A 76 7.54 10.20 6.94
C VAL A 76 6.56 9.72 8.01
N ALA A 77 5.85 8.61 7.78
CA ALA A 77 4.87 8.07 8.73
C ALA A 77 5.52 7.41 9.96
N TYR A 78 6.53 6.57 9.78
CA TYR A 78 7.06 5.71 10.85
C TYR A 78 8.53 5.94 11.20
N ALA A 79 9.17 6.98 10.64
CA ALA A 79 10.59 7.27 10.82
C ALA A 79 11.53 6.08 10.52
N THR A 80 11.07 5.15 9.69
CA THR A 80 11.78 3.91 9.32
C THR A 80 11.75 3.73 7.82
N GLY A 81 12.80 3.10 7.26
CA GLY A 81 12.95 2.92 5.82
C GLY A 81 13.37 1.51 5.45
N PHE A 82 13.29 1.21 4.15
CA PHE A 82 13.53 -0.12 3.60
C PHE A 82 14.89 -0.29 2.94
N LEU A 83 15.78 0.71 3.04
CA LEU A 83 17.14 0.65 2.52
C LEU A 83 18.10 -0.03 3.52
N VAL A 84 17.67 -1.19 4.02
CA VAL A 84 18.39 -2.03 4.99
C VAL A 84 18.62 -3.43 4.42
N GLY A 85 19.40 -4.25 5.13
CA GLY A 85 19.66 -5.64 4.73
C GLY A 85 18.37 -6.48 4.70
N ALA A 86 18.28 -7.41 3.74
CA ALA A 86 17.11 -8.27 3.58
C ALA A 86 16.84 -9.16 4.80
N ASP A 87 17.89 -9.49 5.56
CA ASP A 87 17.82 -10.19 6.84
C ASP A 87 16.97 -9.43 7.86
N GLN A 88 17.15 -8.11 7.95
CA GLN A 88 16.39 -7.25 8.86
C GLN A 88 14.93 -7.11 8.41
N MET A 89 14.67 -7.17 7.09
CA MET A 89 13.30 -7.07 6.56
C MET A 89 12.50 -8.35 6.76
N MET A 90 13.17 -9.51 6.80
CA MET A 90 12.55 -10.82 6.99
C MET A 90 12.37 -11.20 8.46
N ASP A 91 12.85 -10.38 9.39
CA ASP A 91 12.64 -10.57 10.81
C ASP A 91 11.14 -10.62 11.15
N GLY A 92 10.78 -11.43 12.15
CA GLY A 92 9.37 -11.65 12.53
C GLY A 92 8.49 -12.15 11.39
N ASN A 93 9.00 -13.04 10.52
CA ASN A 93 8.34 -13.55 9.32
C ASN A 93 8.01 -12.49 8.25
N GLY A 94 8.71 -11.35 8.25
CA GLY A 94 8.48 -10.29 7.28
C GLY A 94 7.25 -9.43 7.57
N PHE A 95 6.79 -9.42 8.82
CA PHE A 95 5.62 -8.63 9.25
C PHE A 95 5.74 -7.15 8.84
N ALA A 96 6.93 -6.55 8.95
CA ALA A 96 7.16 -5.16 8.56
C ALA A 96 6.95 -4.90 7.06
N LEU A 97 7.39 -5.83 6.19
CA LEU A 97 7.17 -5.77 4.74
C LEU A 97 5.67 -5.88 4.41
N VAL A 98 4.97 -6.80 5.08
CA VAL A 98 3.53 -6.99 4.87
C VAL A 98 2.74 -5.79 5.39
N LYS A 99 3.13 -5.22 6.54
CA LYS A 99 2.56 -3.98 7.07
C LYS A 99 2.77 -2.82 6.11
N PHE A 100 3.95 -2.66 5.54
CA PHE A 100 4.20 -1.69 4.48
C PHE A 100 3.27 -1.89 3.29
N PHE A 101 3.17 -3.11 2.78
CA PHE A 101 2.32 -3.41 1.63
C PHE A 101 0.85 -3.11 1.92
N PHE A 102 0.38 -3.46 3.12
CA PHE A 102 -0.95 -3.11 3.59
C PHE A 102 -1.17 -1.60 3.56
N LEU A 103 -0.31 -0.81 4.19
CA LEU A 103 -0.47 0.65 4.29
C LEU A 103 -0.29 1.36 2.94
N LEU A 104 0.62 0.87 2.11
CA LEU A 104 0.78 1.33 0.73
C LEU A 104 -0.54 1.24 -0.04
N THR A 105 -1.30 0.15 0.11
CA THR A 105 -2.58 0.02 -0.58
C THR A 105 -3.62 1.03 -0.08
N PHE A 106 -3.57 1.47 1.18
CA PHE A 106 -4.39 2.59 1.63
C PHE A 106 -3.91 3.93 1.07
N ALA A 107 -2.60 4.17 1.06
CA ALA A 107 -2.02 5.39 0.51
C ALA A 107 -2.37 5.57 -0.98
N ALA A 108 -2.23 4.50 -1.77
CA ALA A 108 -2.50 4.49 -3.21
C ALA A 108 -4.00 4.57 -3.57
N ALA A 109 -4.90 4.28 -2.62
CA ALA A 109 -6.34 4.45 -2.81
C ALA A 109 -6.73 5.93 -2.97
N ILE A 110 -5.99 6.85 -2.35
CA ILE A 110 -6.31 8.28 -2.36
C ILE A 110 -6.22 8.88 -3.77
N PRO A 111 -5.09 8.73 -4.51
CA PRO A 111 -5.02 9.09 -5.93
C PRO A 111 -6.17 8.53 -6.77
N ALA A 112 -6.56 7.26 -6.55
CA ALA A 112 -7.63 6.62 -7.30
C ALA A 112 -9.00 7.28 -7.03
N ILE A 113 -9.30 7.65 -5.78
CA ILE A 113 -10.52 8.39 -5.41
C ILE A 113 -10.52 9.78 -6.06
N ILE A 114 -9.39 10.49 -6.01
CA ILE A 114 -9.26 11.83 -6.60
C ILE A 114 -9.47 11.77 -8.11
N SER A 115 -8.84 10.83 -8.81
CA SER A 115 -8.96 10.63 -10.26
C SER A 115 -10.42 10.49 -10.70
N GLY A 116 -11.20 9.66 -9.99
CA GLY A 116 -12.63 9.48 -10.27
C GLY A 116 -13.45 10.78 -10.18
N GLY A 117 -13.14 11.66 -9.24
CA GLY A 117 -13.83 12.96 -9.08
C GLY A 117 -13.54 13.99 -10.17
N ILE A 118 -12.42 13.84 -10.88
CA ILE A 118 -11.96 14.77 -11.93
C ILE A 118 -11.82 14.09 -13.30
N ALA A 119 -12.49 12.96 -13.48
CA ALA A 119 -12.46 12.17 -14.71
C ALA A 119 -12.81 13.02 -15.96
N GLU A 120 -12.29 12.60 -17.11
CA GLU A 120 -12.42 13.24 -18.45
C GLU A 120 -11.78 14.63 -18.66
N ARG A 121 -11.54 15.42 -17.61
CA ARG A 121 -11.07 16.81 -17.72
C ARG A 121 -9.69 17.09 -17.13
N ALA A 122 -9.14 16.14 -16.37
CA ALA A 122 -7.82 16.27 -15.74
C ALA A 122 -6.66 15.94 -16.68
N LYS A 123 -5.67 16.84 -16.73
CA LYS A 123 -4.38 16.61 -17.39
C LYS A 123 -3.54 15.61 -16.58
N PHE A 124 -2.87 14.69 -17.28
CA PHE A 124 -2.12 13.60 -16.67
C PHE A 124 -0.97 14.08 -15.76
N TRP A 125 -0.02 14.85 -16.29
CA TRP A 125 1.17 15.24 -15.53
C TRP A 125 0.90 16.07 -14.27
N PRO A 126 0.04 17.11 -14.31
CA PRO A 126 -0.29 17.87 -13.09
C PRO A 126 -0.93 16.99 -12.01
N MET A 127 -1.81 16.07 -12.41
CA MET A 127 -2.45 15.12 -11.50
C MET A 127 -1.42 14.17 -10.90
N MET A 128 -0.53 13.62 -11.72
CA MET A 128 0.52 12.70 -11.27
C MET A 128 1.46 13.35 -10.24
N VAL A 129 1.90 14.59 -10.48
CA VAL A 129 2.74 15.33 -9.53
C VAL A 129 1.98 15.58 -8.22
N ALA A 130 0.70 15.96 -8.30
CA ALA A 130 -0.12 16.13 -7.09
C ALA A 130 -0.27 14.82 -6.32
N ASN A 131 -0.51 13.70 -7.00
CA ASN A 131 -0.62 12.37 -6.40
C ASN A 131 0.69 11.97 -5.70
N VAL A 132 1.85 12.21 -6.32
CA VAL A 132 3.16 11.97 -5.69
C VAL A 132 3.31 12.79 -4.41
N VAL A 133 2.99 14.08 -4.42
CA VAL A 133 3.10 14.93 -3.22
C VAL A 133 2.16 14.46 -2.12
N ILE A 134 0.93 14.07 -2.47
CA ILE A 134 -0.04 13.56 -1.51
C ILE A 134 0.46 12.26 -0.88
N VAL A 135 0.90 11.29 -1.69
CA VAL A 135 1.31 9.96 -1.21
C VAL A 135 2.69 9.98 -0.54
N ALA A 136 3.61 10.85 -0.94
CA ALA A 136 4.94 10.94 -0.35
C ALA A 136 4.96 11.74 0.96
N LEU A 137 4.10 12.76 1.11
CA LEU A 137 4.22 13.73 2.20
C LEU A 137 2.92 13.92 2.99
N ILE A 138 1.83 14.27 2.31
CA ILE A 138 0.61 14.73 3.00
C ILE A 138 -0.07 13.57 3.73
N TYR A 139 -0.39 12.49 3.01
CA TYR A 139 -1.06 11.34 3.59
C TYR A 139 -0.22 10.66 4.69
N PRO A 140 1.06 10.34 4.48
CA PRO A 140 1.86 9.67 5.51
C PRO A 140 2.08 10.52 6.76
N LEU A 141 2.06 11.85 6.64
CA LEU A 141 2.10 12.73 7.81
C LEU A 141 0.84 12.57 8.69
N PHE A 142 -0.35 12.47 8.08
CA PHE A 142 -1.57 12.16 8.84
C PHE A 142 -1.59 10.73 9.35
N GLU A 143 -1.06 9.80 8.56
CA GLU A 143 -0.91 8.40 8.95
C GLU A 143 -0.14 8.28 10.26
N GLY A 144 1.08 8.82 10.34
CA GLY A 144 1.91 8.76 11.56
C GLY A 144 1.44 9.63 12.73
N MET A 145 0.51 10.56 12.51
CA MET A 145 -0.11 11.35 13.59
C MET A 145 -1.32 10.64 14.22
N ILE A 146 -2.05 9.85 13.43
CA ILE A 146 -3.34 9.28 13.85
C ILE A 146 -3.20 7.80 14.22
N TRP A 147 -2.35 7.06 13.51
CA TRP A 147 -2.13 5.62 13.69
C TRP A 147 -0.75 5.34 14.27
#